data_AF-A0A7X3ZHC5-F1
#
_entry.id   AF-A0A7X3ZHC5-F1
#
_cell.length_a   1.000
_cell.length_b   1.000
_cell.length_c   1.000
_cell.angle_alpha   90.00
_cell.angle_beta   90.00
_cell.angle_gamma   90.00
#
_symmetry.space_group_name_H-M   'P 1'
#
loop_
_entity.id
_entity.type
_entity.pdbx_description
1 polymer ?
#
loop_
_entity_poly.entity_id
_entity_poly.type
_entity_poly.pdbx_seq_one_letter_code
_entity_poly.pdbx_strand_id
1 'polypeptide(L)'
;MEKVRYSDLLPWEFRQRLAAKPVAYLPLGTLEWHGEHLPLGSDAIQSEGLMIECAKRFGGIVMPPIHLGPDRAWDRGSGKVLHGMDYADSTDPHRQLDGSCYWV
;
A
#
# COMPACT_ATOMS: atom_id res chain seq x y z
N MET A 1 4.59 -0.86 -24.24
CA MET A 1 3.75 -0.38 -23.12
C MET A 1 4.49 0.78 -22.46
N GLU A 2 3.82 1.89 -22.16
CA GLU A 2 4.48 3.06 -21.56
C GLU A 2 4.96 2.78 -20.13
N LYS A 3 6.23 3.05 -19.85
CA LYS A 3 6.80 2.91 -18.50
C LYS A 3 6.46 4.13 -17.64
N VAL A 4 5.83 3.90 -16.51
CA VAL A 4 5.43 4.95 -15.56
C VAL A 4 5.95 4.72 -14.14
N ARG A 5 6.33 3.49 -13.80
CA ARG A 5 6.88 3.15 -12.48
C ARG A 5 8.31 3.63 -12.38
N TYR A 6 8.63 4.31 -11.28
CA TYR A 6 9.96 4.84 -11.00
C TYR A 6 11.03 3.75 -11.11
N SER A 7 10.77 2.56 -10.56
CA SER A 7 11.66 1.40 -10.56
C SER A 7 12.07 0.90 -11.95
N ASP A 8 11.25 1.17 -12.96
CA ASP A 8 11.42 0.62 -14.32
C ASP A 8 12.10 1.63 -15.25
N LEU A 9 12.22 2.90 -14.82
CA LEU A 9 12.76 3.98 -15.61
C LEU A 9 14.29 3.97 -15.59
N LEU A 10 14.89 4.07 -16.77
CA LEU A 10 16.27 4.48 -16.92
C LEU A 10 16.40 5.97 -16.57
N PRO A 11 17.60 6.45 -16.17
CA PRO A 11 17.78 7.85 -15.76
C PRO A 11 17.34 8.89 -16.81
N TRP A 12 17.48 8.58 -18.11
CA TRP A 12 17.03 9.48 -19.17
C TRP A 12 15.50 9.45 -19.35
N GLU A 13 14.85 8.30 -19.18
CA GLU A 13 13.38 8.19 -19.18
C GLU A 13 12.80 8.97 -17.99
N PHE A 14 13.41 8.85 -16.80
CA PHE A 14 13.05 9.63 -15.62
C PHE A 14 13.10 11.14 -15.88
N ARG A 15 14.22 11.65 -16.41
CA ARG A 15 14.37 13.09 -16.72
C ARG A 15 13.32 13.56 -17.72
N GLN A 16 13.02 12.74 -18.75
CA GLN A 16 12.00 13.07 -19.75
C GLN A 16 10.60 13.16 -19.13
N ARG A 17 10.21 12.19 -18.30
CA ARG A 17 8.89 12.22 -17.63
C ARG A 17 8.78 13.36 -16.63
N LEU A 18 9.83 13.61 -15.85
CA LEU A 18 9.87 14.72 -14.90
C LEU A 18 9.72 16.08 -15.59
N ALA A 19 10.41 16.28 -16.72
CA ALA A 19 10.31 17.50 -17.52
C ALA A 19 8.92 17.66 -18.16
N ALA A 20 8.30 16.57 -18.62
CA ALA A 20 6.96 16.60 -19.21
C ALA A 20 5.85 16.85 -18.16
N LYS A 21 5.95 16.22 -16.99
CA LYS A 21 4.98 16.35 -15.90
C LYS A 21 5.64 16.03 -14.55
N PRO A 22 6.00 17.05 -13.73
CA PRO A 22 6.67 16.86 -12.45
C PRO A 22 5.68 16.49 -11.33
N VAL A 23 4.95 15.39 -11.52
CA VAL A 23 4.01 14.83 -10.54
C VAL A 23 4.45 13.43 -10.17
N ALA A 24 4.54 13.16 -8.87
CA ALA A 24 4.75 11.84 -8.32
C ALA A 24 3.46 11.30 -7.71
N TYR A 25 3.10 10.07 -8.06
CA TYR A 25 2.05 9.31 -7.40
C TYR A 25 2.69 8.36 -6.41
N LEU A 26 2.27 8.39 -5.15
CA LEU A 26 2.80 7.53 -4.10
C LEU A 26 1.73 6.53 -3.67
N PRO A 27 1.80 5.26 -4.11
CA PRO A 27 0.88 4.23 -3.65
C PRO A 27 1.11 3.97 -2.16
N LEU A 28 0.03 4.00 -1.39
CA LEU A 28 0.03 3.75 0.04
C LEU A 28 -0.98 2.65 0.34
N GLY A 29 -0.60 1.72 1.22
CA GLY A 29 -1.46 0.69 1.75
C GLY A 29 -0.84 0.01 2.96
N THR A 30 -1.62 -0.83 3.64
CA THR A 30 -1.13 -1.65 4.76
C THR A 30 -1.00 -3.09 4.29
N LEU A 31 -0.06 -3.86 4.86
CA LEU A 31 -0.17 -5.31 4.84
C LEU A 31 -1.13 -5.70 5.95
N GLU A 32 -2.34 -6.09 5.60
CA GLU A 32 -3.38 -6.40 6.57
C GLU A 32 -4.36 -7.47 6.08
N TRP A 33 -5.12 -8.01 7.03
CA TRP A 33 -6.08 -9.07 6.77
C TRP A 33 -7.28 -8.59 5.96
N HIS A 34 -7.51 -9.25 4.82
CA HIS A 34 -8.65 -9.03 3.94
C HIS A 34 -9.53 -10.28 3.78
N GLY A 35 -9.37 -11.27 4.67
CA GLY A 35 -9.94 -12.60 4.55
C GLY A 35 -9.07 -13.54 3.71
N GLU A 36 -9.32 -14.85 3.86
CA GLU A 36 -8.58 -15.93 3.20
C GLU A 36 -8.58 -15.89 1.66
N HIS A 37 -9.48 -15.09 1.07
CA HIS A 37 -9.69 -14.99 -0.37
C HIS A 37 -8.98 -13.80 -1.01
N LEU A 38 -8.28 -12.96 -0.23
CA LEU A 38 -7.59 -11.77 -0.70
C LEU A 38 -6.14 -11.69 -0.20
N PRO A 39 -5.23 -11.06 -0.97
CA PRO A 39 -3.84 -10.89 -0.56
C PRO A 39 -3.71 -9.84 0.55
N LEU A 40 -2.70 -9.99 1.40
CA LEU A 40 -2.40 -9.06 2.49
C LEU A 40 -2.09 -7.64 1.99
N GLY A 41 -1.53 -7.52 0.78
CA GLY A 41 -1.18 -6.23 0.16
C GLY A 41 -2.30 -5.58 -0.63
N SER A 42 -3.57 -5.96 -0.42
CA SER A 42 -4.71 -5.50 -1.22
C SER A 42 -4.76 -3.97 -1.39
N ASP A 43 -4.54 -3.22 -0.32
CA ASP A 43 -4.54 -1.75 -0.34
C ASP A 43 -3.54 -1.16 -1.35
N ALA A 44 -2.30 -1.63 -1.28
CA ALA A 44 -1.21 -1.17 -2.13
C ALA A 44 -1.37 -1.65 -3.57
N ILE A 45 -1.88 -2.87 -3.78
CA ILE A 45 -2.18 -3.41 -5.12
C ILE A 45 -3.22 -2.53 -5.83
N GLN A 46 -4.30 -2.18 -5.13
CA GLN A 46 -5.37 -1.36 -5.69
C GLN A 46 -4.89 0.08 -5.95
N SER A 47 -4.24 0.69 -4.97
CA SER A 47 -3.75 2.08 -5.11
C SER A 47 -2.66 2.20 -6.18
N GLU A 48 -1.73 1.26 -6.28
CA GLU A 48 -0.70 1.24 -7.32
C GLU A 48 -1.34 1.10 -8.71
N GLY A 49 -2.28 0.16 -8.86
CA GLY A 49 -3.02 -0.04 -10.11
C GLY A 49 -3.71 1.23 -10.59
N LEU A 50 -4.45 1.91 -9.70
CA LEU A 50 -5.10 3.18 -10.00
C LEU A 50 -4.09 4.26 -10.41
N MET A 51 -3.00 4.41 -9.64
CA MET A 51 -2.00 5.44 -9.90
C MET A 51 -1.23 5.22 -11.20
N ILE A 52 -1.01 3.97 -11.60
CA ILE A 52 -0.44 3.63 -12.92
C ILE A 52 -1.36 4.11 -14.04
N GLU A 53 -2.67 3.86 -13.93
CA GLU A 53 -3.62 4.33 -14.94
C GLU A 53 -3.71 5.85 -14.96
N CYS A 54 -3.64 6.51 -13.80
CA CYS A 54 -3.53 7.97 -13.72
C CYS A 54 -2.26 8.50 -14.41
N ALA A 55 -1.09 7.91 -14.14
CA ALA A 55 0.18 8.36 -14.69
C ALA A 55 0.28 8.13 -16.21
N LYS A 56 -0.32 7.05 -16.73
CA LYS A 56 -0.47 6.83 -18.17
C LYS A 56 -1.38 7.88 -18.82
N ARG A 57 -2.50 8.22 -18.17
CA ARG A 57 -3.50 9.14 -18.74
C ARG A 57 -3.14 10.62 -18.62
N PHE A 58 -2.50 11.02 -17.52
CA PHE A 58 -2.30 12.42 -17.15
C PHE A 58 -0.82 12.82 -17.03
N GLY A 59 0.09 11.88 -17.26
CA GLY A 59 1.53 12.05 -17.06
C GLY A 59 1.94 11.92 -15.60
N GLY A 60 3.25 11.93 -15.36
CA GLY A 60 3.86 11.75 -14.03
C GLY A 60 4.57 10.41 -13.88
N ILE A 61 4.99 10.13 -12.64
CA ILE A 61 5.79 8.97 -12.26
C ILE A 61 5.17 8.31 -11.03
N VAL A 62 5.02 6.99 -11.04
CA VAL A 62 4.50 6.21 -9.91
C VAL A 62 5.68 5.72 -9.07
N MET A 63 5.73 6.12 -7.81
CA MET A 63 6.73 5.67 -6.85
C MET A 63 6.49 4.19 -6.46
N PRO A 64 7.51 3.48 -5.95
CA PRO A 64 7.29 2.17 -5.34
C PRO A 64 6.26 2.25 -4.20
N PRO A 65 5.35 1.27 -4.06
CA PRO A 65 4.35 1.28 -2.99
C PRO A 65 4.97 1.25 -1.59
N ILE A 66 4.33 1.94 -0.65
CA ILE A 66 4.61 1.82 0.79
C ILE A 66 3.50 0.99 1.43
N HIS A 67 3.92 -0.09 2.09
CA HIS A 67 3.08 -1.13 2.70
C HIS A 67 2.87 -0.95 4.21
N LEU A 68 3.09 0.27 4.71
CA LEU A 68 3.00 0.63 6.12
C LEU A 68 2.05 1.83 6.27
N GLY A 69 0.78 1.54 6.44
CA GLY A 69 -0.24 2.53 6.78
C GLY A 69 -0.38 2.72 8.29
N PRO A 70 -0.80 3.92 8.74
CA PRO A 70 -1.25 4.10 10.11
C PRO A 70 -2.54 3.32 10.33
N ASP A 71 -2.66 2.65 11.47
CA ASP A 71 -3.87 1.96 11.86
C ASP A 71 -4.18 2.21 13.33
N ARG A 72 -5.42 1.93 13.73
CA ARG A 72 -5.87 2.00 15.11
C ARG A 72 -5.17 0.88 15.89
N ALA A 73 -4.80 1.17 17.13
CA ALA A 73 -4.13 0.23 18.03
C ALA A 73 -4.88 0.13 19.35
N TRP A 74 -4.98 -1.07 19.90
CA TRP A 74 -5.61 -1.33 21.19
C TRP A 74 -4.68 -2.14 22.09
N ASP A 75 -4.19 -1.48 23.15
CA ASP A 75 -3.47 -2.13 24.24
C ASP A 75 -4.47 -2.70 25.27
N ARG A 76 -4.43 -4.02 25.47
CA ARG A 76 -5.27 -4.72 26.45
C ARG A 76 -4.69 -4.74 27.86
N GLY A 77 -3.57 -4.04 28.10
CA GLY A 77 -2.89 -3.97 29.39
C GLY A 77 -2.02 -5.20 29.71
N SER A 78 -1.95 -6.19 28.82
CA SER A 78 -1.15 -7.41 28.95
C SER A 78 0.19 -7.35 28.20
N GLY A 79 0.51 -6.21 27.56
CA GLY A 79 1.67 -6.04 26.70
C GLY A 79 1.49 -6.53 25.26
N LYS A 80 0.33 -7.10 24.92
CA LYS A 80 -0.03 -7.46 23.54
C LYS A 80 -0.98 -6.41 22.96
N VAL A 81 -0.53 -5.69 21.94
CA VAL A 81 -1.31 -4.69 21.21
C VAL A 81 -1.98 -5.36 20.02
N LEU A 82 -3.27 -5.06 19.81
CA LEU A 82 -4.01 -5.46 18.61
C LEU A 82 -4.09 -4.27 17.65
N HIS A 83 -3.97 -4.53 16.35
CA HIS A 83 -3.95 -3.50 15.32
C HIS A 83 -5.11 -3.69 14.32
N GLY A 84 -5.84 -2.61 14.04
CA GLY A 84 -6.87 -2.56 13.01
C GLY A 84 -7.85 -3.73 12.99
N MET A 85 -7.67 -4.58 11.98
CA MET A 85 -8.51 -5.76 11.71
C MET A 85 -8.48 -6.80 12.83
N ASP A 86 -7.44 -6.82 13.66
CA ASP A 86 -7.32 -7.72 14.82
C ASP A 86 -8.50 -7.61 15.80
N TYR A 87 -9.14 -6.43 15.83
CA TYR A 87 -10.27 -6.13 16.70
C TYR A 87 -11.42 -5.45 15.97
N ALA A 88 -11.56 -5.70 14.67
CA ALA A 88 -12.77 -5.37 13.94
C ALA A 88 -13.95 -6.24 14.43
N ASP A 89 -15.19 -5.74 14.27
CA ASP A 89 -16.41 -6.48 14.63
C ASP A 89 -16.53 -7.84 13.91
N SER A 90 -15.86 -7.98 12.76
CA SER A 90 -15.78 -9.23 11.99
C SER A 90 -14.78 -10.26 12.56
N THR A 91 -13.99 -9.88 13.54
CA THR A 91 -12.94 -10.71 14.15
C THR A 91 -13.35 -11.14 15.55
N ASP A 92 -14.17 -12.19 15.65
CA ASP A 92 -14.62 -12.74 16.94
C ASP A 92 -14.02 -14.15 17.19
N PRO A 93 -13.28 -14.38 18.29
CA PRO A 93 -12.79 -13.39 19.23
C PRO A 93 -11.69 -12.51 18.62
N HIS A 94 -11.57 -11.28 19.14
CA HIS A 94 -10.47 -10.37 18.79
C HIS A 94 -9.13 -11.04 19.06
N ARG A 95 -8.28 -11.06 18.05
CA ARG A 95 -6.98 -11.74 18.05
C ARG A 95 -6.09 -11.11 16.99
N GLN A 96 -4.79 -11.31 17.14
CA GLN A 96 -3.85 -10.97 16.08
C GLN A 96 -4.19 -11.79 14.84
N LEU A 97 -4.34 -11.14 13.69
CA LEU A 97 -4.61 -11.79 12.41
C LEU A 97 -3.34 -11.93 11.58
N ASP A 98 -3.18 -13.10 10.97
CA ASP A 98 -2.00 -13.49 10.22
C ASP A 98 -1.68 -12.46 9.13
N GLY A 99 -0.40 -12.11 9.02
CA GLY A 99 0.11 -11.34 7.89
C GLY A 99 -0.04 -9.82 7.98
N SER A 100 -0.54 -9.29 9.10
CA SER A 100 -0.41 -7.86 9.40
C SER A 100 1.05 -7.40 9.33
N CYS A 101 1.33 -6.15 8.94
CA CYS A 101 2.68 -5.57 9.02
C CYS A 101 3.20 -5.49 10.46
N TYR A 102 2.33 -5.66 11.46
CA TYR A 102 2.64 -5.75 12.89
C TYR A 102 2.60 -7.20 13.42
N TRP A 103 2.69 -8.21 12.54
CA TRP A 103 2.59 -9.62 12.93
C TRP A 103 3.80 -10.13 13.71
N VAL A 104 5.01 -9.70 13.30
CA VAL A 104 6.30 -10.16 13.84
C VAL A 104 6.86 -9.28 14.95
#